data_AF-G0U3R9-F1
#
_entry.id   AF-G0U3R9-F1
#
_cell.length_a   1.000
_cell.length_b   1.000
_cell.length_c   1.000
_cell.angle_alpha   90.00
_cell.angle_beta   90.00
_cell.angle_gamma   90.00
#
_symmetry.space_group_name_H-M   'P 1'
#
loop_
_entity.id
_entity.type
_entity.pdbx_description
1 polymer ?
#
loop_
_entity_poly.entity_id
_entity_poly.type
_entity_poly.pdbx_seq_one_letter_code
_entity_poly.pdbx_strand_id
1 'polypeptide(L)'
;MVMHLCELAAYPQSIILHGVLLYSFDSAHCHLISISKEQGCAASACMLDEYAEDIASSLSRLCVSRAIDCASLTGDSNDAERCNCLLRELWRETREAELVMQLHSWQERFLIEWPQHHTDWNNNRGGYKSLRDAVDECTIATCHITPSFLTEVPFAALAVCAPLFSAAGPAAELLHVASAERLDEVGALVEQMNPAETTEARETRRQLLLSRREWRLLLLLWVRYALSLRNPPSQGDCTMLFEAVQLYLCQGRARFHRLVRAT
;
A
#
# COMPACT_ATOMS: atom_id res chain seq x y z
N MET A 1 8.25 -26.75 27.23
CA MET A 1 9.34 -25.92 26.68
C MET A 1 8.77 -24.98 25.63
N VAL A 2 8.15 -23.88 26.06
CA VAL A 2 8.01 -22.63 25.29
C VAL A 2 8.04 -21.53 26.35
N MET A 3 9.06 -20.69 26.25
CA MET A 3 9.41 -19.68 27.24
C MET A 3 8.45 -18.49 27.18
N HIS A 4 8.06 -18.07 28.37
CA HIS A 4 7.98 -16.68 28.84
C HIS A 4 7.22 -15.64 28.03
N LEU A 5 5.93 -15.57 28.37
CA LEU A 5 5.08 -14.38 28.52
C LEU A 5 5.63 -13.31 29.50
N CYS A 6 6.94 -13.19 29.73
CA CYS A 6 7.50 -12.34 30.80
C CYS A 6 8.30 -11.10 30.36
N GLU A 7 8.34 -10.75 29.07
CA GLU A 7 8.98 -9.49 28.64
C GLU A 7 7.99 -8.40 28.18
N LEU A 8 6.70 -8.54 28.49
CA LEU A 8 5.68 -7.51 28.24
C LEU A 8 5.58 -6.43 29.33
N ALA A 9 6.46 -6.46 30.35
CA ALA A 9 6.35 -5.62 31.54
C ALA A 9 6.96 -4.20 31.44
N ALA A 10 7.40 -3.75 30.26
CA ALA A 10 7.90 -2.38 30.06
C ALA A 10 7.55 -1.80 28.68
N TYR A 11 6.44 -2.22 28.07
CA TYR A 11 5.95 -1.58 26.85
C TYR A 11 4.98 -0.44 27.19
N PRO A 12 5.24 0.81 26.76
CA PRO A 12 4.33 1.92 27.03
C PRO A 12 2.97 1.63 26.37
N GLN A 13 1.91 1.75 27.17
CA GLN A 13 0.51 1.46 26.79
C GLN A 13 0.04 2.19 25.52
N SER A 14 0.74 3.24 25.08
CA SER A 14 0.47 3.96 23.82
C SER A 14 0.75 3.12 22.55
N ILE A 15 1.67 2.16 22.61
CA ILE A 15 1.95 1.20 21.51
C ILE A 15 0.76 0.24 21.33
N ILE A 16 0.09 -0.12 22.42
CA ILE A 16 -1.07 -1.02 22.39
C ILE A 16 -2.27 -0.30 21.79
N LEU A 17 -2.53 0.97 22.14
CA LEU A 17 -3.68 1.70 21.57
C LEU A 17 -3.56 1.92 20.05
N HIS A 18 -2.37 2.30 19.57
CA HIS A 18 -2.14 2.50 18.13
C HIS A 18 -2.00 1.17 17.37
N GLY A 19 -1.39 0.15 18.00
CA GLY A 19 -1.33 -1.21 17.46
C GLY A 19 -2.71 -1.85 17.32
N VAL A 20 -3.58 -1.72 18.31
CA VAL A 20 -4.95 -2.29 18.29
C VAL A 20 -5.83 -1.62 17.22
N LEU A 21 -5.67 -0.32 16.96
CA LEU A 21 -6.35 0.36 15.86
C LEU A 21 -5.87 -0.11 14.47
N LEU A 22 -4.59 -0.47 14.34
CA LEU A 22 -4.02 -0.99 13.08
C LEU A 22 -4.38 -2.48 12.84
N TYR A 23 -4.53 -3.28 13.90
CA TYR A 23 -4.92 -4.70 13.82
C TYR A 23 -6.43 -4.91 13.58
N SER A 24 -7.29 -4.05 14.11
CA SER A 24 -8.75 -4.15 13.93
C SER A 24 -9.24 -3.82 12.51
N PHE A 25 -8.43 -3.14 11.70
CA PHE A 25 -8.72 -2.83 10.30
C PHE A 25 -8.61 -4.06 9.37
N ASP A 26 -7.74 -5.04 9.70
CA ASP A 26 -7.59 -6.28 8.92
C ASP A 26 -8.88 -7.12 8.93
N SER A 27 -9.59 -7.17 10.05
CA SER A 27 -10.82 -7.96 10.18
C SER A 27 -11.96 -7.47 9.26
N ALA A 28 -12.16 -6.15 9.19
CA ALA A 28 -13.22 -5.56 8.35
C ALA A 28 -12.89 -5.66 6.84
N HIS A 29 -11.62 -5.68 6.46
CA HIS A 29 -11.20 -5.79 5.06
C HIS A 29 -11.13 -7.23 4.56
N CYS A 30 -10.70 -8.17 5.41
CA CYS A 30 -10.88 -9.60 5.16
C CYS A 30 -12.36 -9.94 4.94
N HIS A 31 -13.27 -9.27 5.66
CA HIS A 31 -14.71 -9.39 5.44
C HIS A 31 -15.18 -8.87 4.07
N LEU A 32 -14.61 -7.78 3.55
CA LEU A 32 -14.93 -7.30 2.20
C LEU A 32 -14.40 -8.22 1.10
N ILE A 33 -13.18 -8.76 1.29
CA ILE A 33 -12.61 -9.77 0.39
C ILE A 33 -13.44 -11.06 0.43
N SER A 34 -13.92 -11.47 1.60
CA SER A 34 -14.78 -12.66 1.73
C SER A 34 -16.18 -12.43 1.15
N ILE A 35 -16.77 -11.23 1.26
CA ILE A 35 -18.04 -10.89 0.60
C ILE A 35 -17.88 -10.94 -0.93
N SER A 36 -16.74 -10.48 -1.45
CA SER A 36 -16.42 -10.61 -2.89
C SER A 36 -16.28 -12.08 -3.32
N LYS A 37 -15.70 -12.94 -2.47
CA LYS A 37 -15.59 -14.40 -2.71
C LYS A 37 -16.96 -15.10 -2.63
N GLU A 38 -17.85 -14.70 -1.72
CA GLU A 38 -19.20 -15.26 -1.56
C GLU A 38 -20.16 -14.84 -2.71
N GLN A 39 -19.91 -13.71 -3.36
CA GLN A 39 -20.68 -13.24 -4.52
C GLN A 39 -20.26 -13.90 -5.85
N GLY A 40 -19.37 -14.89 -5.83
CA GLY A 40 -19.01 -15.66 -7.02
C GLY A 40 -18.10 -14.94 -8.01
N CYS A 41 -17.44 -13.84 -7.60
CA CYS A 41 -16.25 -13.37 -8.31
C CYS A 41 -15.19 -14.46 -8.19
N ALA A 42 -14.95 -15.17 -9.30
CA ALA A 42 -14.00 -16.26 -9.35
C ALA A 42 -12.65 -15.75 -8.85
N ALA A 43 -11.99 -16.54 -8.00
CA ALA A 43 -10.68 -16.24 -7.40
C ALA A 43 -9.51 -16.20 -8.42
N SER A 44 -9.69 -15.54 -9.58
CA SER A 44 -8.83 -15.67 -10.75
C SER A 44 -8.54 -14.37 -11.50
N ALA A 45 -8.96 -13.17 -11.04
CA ALA A 45 -8.69 -11.95 -11.80
C ALA A 45 -8.24 -10.71 -10.98
N CYS A 46 -7.71 -10.86 -9.76
CA CYS A 46 -6.96 -9.76 -9.17
C CYS A 46 -5.55 -9.72 -9.80
N MET A 47 -5.18 -8.62 -10.48
CA MET A 47 -3.83 -8.43 -11.04
C MET A 47 -2.73 -8.40 -9.96
N LEU A 48 -3.11 -8.16 -8.70
CA LEU A 48 -2.24 -8.31 -7.53
C LEU A 48 -2.66 -9.57 -6.78
N ASP A 49 -1.70 -10.45 -6.48
CA ASP A 49 -1.96 -11.59 -5.62
C ASP A 49 -2.14 -11.15 -4.16
N GLU A 50 -2.65 -12.05 -3.32
CA GLU A 50 -2.87 -11.79 -1.88
C GLU A 50 -1.56 -11.36 -1.19
N TYR A 51 -0.41 -11.86 -1.67
CA TYR A 51 0.89 -11.52 -1.11
C TYR A 51 1.32 -10.07 -1.40
N ALA A 52 1.10 -9.58 -2.62
CA ALA A 52 1.33 -8.16 -2.95
C ALA A 52 0.45 -7.23 -2.13
N GLU A 53 -0.82 -7.62 -1.91
CA GLU A 53 -1.76 -6.87 -1.07
C GLU A 53 -1.31 -6.78 0.39
N ASP A 54 -0.80 -7.87 0.95
CA ASP A 54 -0.26 -7.91 2.31
C ASP A 54 0.97 -7.01 2.48
N ILE A 55 1.85 -6.99 1.47
CA ILE A 55 3.01 -6.10 1.44
C ILE A 55 2.54 -4.63 1.40
N ALA A 56 1.62 -4.28 0.50
CA ALA A 56 1.07 -2.92 0.39
C ALA A 56 0.37 -2.47 1.68
N SER A 57 -0.42 -3.35 2.30
CA SER A 57 -1.07 -3.09 3.58
C SER A 57 -0.04 -2.85 4.69
N SER A 58 1.01 -3.66 4.75
CA SER A 58 2.05 -3.56 5.77
C SER A 58 2.91 -2.30 5.62
N LEU A 59 3.29 -1.94 4.38
CA LEU A 59 4.00 -0.69 4.08
C LEU A 59 3.14 0.53 4.40
N SER A 60 1.85 0.47 4.10
CA SER A 60 0.89 1.54 4.46
C SER A 60 0.87 1.80 5.96
N ARG A 61 0.76 0.74 6.78
CA ARG A 61 0.73 0.83 8.24
C ARG A 61 2.00 1.45 8.81
N LEU A 62 3.17 1.06 8.30
CA LEU A 62 4.45 1.66 8.74
C LEU A 62 4.50 3.16 8.43
N CYS A 63 4.11 3.54 7.21
CA CYS A 63 4.17 4.93 6.77
C CYS A 63 3.18 5.81 7.54
N VAL A 64 1.96 5.34 7.77
CA VAL A 64 0.95 6.08 8.55
C VAL A 64 1.35 6.15 10.02
N SER A 65 1.86 5.06 10.61
CA SER A 65 2.39 5.08 11.99
C SER A 65 3.49 6.12 12.15
N ARG A 66 4.42 6.22 11.18
CA ARG A 66 5.45 7.26 11.18
C ARG A 66 4.85 8.66 11.02
N ALA A 67 3.85 8.83 10.16
CA ALA A 67 3.19 10.12 9.95
C ALA A 67 2.50 10.62 11.24
N ILE A 68 1.86 9.71 11.98
CA ILE A 68 1.27 9.99 13.30
C ILE A 68 2.36 10.41 14.29
N ASP A 69 3.46 9.66 14.38
CA ASP A 69 4.58 10.04 15.26
C ASP A 69 5.18 11.39 14.88
N CYS A 70 5.29 11.70 13.58
CA CYS A 70 5.73 13.02 13.11
C CYS A 70 4.77 14.14 13.57
N ALA A 71 3.46 13.91 13.53
CA ALA A 71 2.46 14.87 13.98
C ALA A 71 2.57 15.11 15.50
N SER A 72 2.77 14.04 16.29
CA SER A 72 3.02 14.15 17.73
C SER A 72 4.28 14.97 18.02
N LEU A 73 5.36 14.73 17.28
CA LEU A 73 6.64 15.43 17.44
C LEU A 73 6.62 16.91 17.04
N THR A 74 5.69 17.33 16.16
CA THR A 74 5.53 18.75 15.80
C THR A 74 4.82 19.58 16.88
N GLY A 75 4.15 18.95 17.85
CA GLY A 75 3.55 19.62 19.00
C GLY A 75 4.52 19.78 20.19
N ASP A 76 3.98 20.16 21.34
CA ASP A 76 4.72 20.22 22.62
C ASP A 76 5.03 18.80 23.14
N SER A 77 5.94 18.10 22.46
CA SER A 77 6.41 16.79 22.86
C SER A 77 7.36 16.89 24.06
N ASN A 78 7.12 16.08 25.09
CA ASN A 78 8.08 15.87 26.17
C ASN A 78 9.13 14.80 25.79
N ASP A 79 10.19 14.70 26.58
CA ASP A 79 11.30 13.77 26.29
C ASP A 79 10.87 12.30 26.33
N ALA A 80 9.86 11.94 27.14
CA ALA A 80 9.33 10.59 27.18
C ALA A 80 8.64 10.22 25.86
N GLU A 81 7.86 11.12 25.26
CA GLU A 81 7.23 10.88 23.96
C GLU A 81 8.26 10.83 22.84
N ARG A 82 9.31 11.67 22.88
CA ARG A 82 10.44 11.58 21.94
C ARG A 82 11.12 10.21 21.99
N CYS A 83 11.43 9.72 23.20
CA CYS A 83 12.01 8.40 23.40
C CYS A 83 11.09 7.29 22.86
N ASN A 84 9.79 7.38 23.12
CA ASN A 84 8.82 6.40 22.60
C ASN A 84 8.75 6.42 21.07
N CYS A 85 8.72 7.59 20.44
CA CYS A 85 8.78 7.73 18.98
C CYS A 85 10.06 7.11 18.40
N LEU A 86 11.22 7.33 19.03
CA LEU A 86 12.49 6.75 18.61
C LEU A 86 12.51 5.22 18.70
N LEU A 87 11.96 4.65 19.78
CA LEU A 87 11.84 3.19 19.93
C LEU A 87 10.93 2.59 18.85
N ARG A 88 9.80 3.24 18.55
CA ARG A 88 8.92 2.82 17.46
C ARG A 88 9.60 2.95 16.10
N GLU A 89 10.43 3.98 15.88
CA GLU A 89 11.17 4.13 14.63
C GLU A 89 12.19 3.02 14.41
N LEU A 90 12.93 2.60 15.45
CA LEU A 90 13.87 1.48 15.36
C LEU A 90 13.16 0.17 14.96
N TRP A 91 11.98 -0.09 15.53
CA TRP A 91 11.15 -1.21 15.12
C TRP A 91 10.70 -1.09 13.65
N ARG A 92 10.27 0.11 13.22
CA ARG A 92 9.86 0.36 11.84
C ARG A 92 11.01 0.12 10.86
N GLU A 93 12.23 0.58 11.15
CA GLU A 93 13.40 0.35 10.28
C GLU A 93 13.68 -1.13 10.07
N THR A 94 13.57 -1.93 11.13
CA THR A 94 13.72 -3.40 11.04
C THR A 94 12.62 -3.99 10.16
N ARG A 95 11.37 -3.58 10.40
CA ARG A 95 10.22 -4.08 9.64
C ARG A 95 10.22 -3.63 8.17
N GLU A 96 10.74 -2.45 7.88
CA GLU A 96 10.93 -1.95 6.51
C GLU A 96 11.88 -2.85 5.72
N ALA A 97 13.02 -3.24 6.32
CA ALA A 97 13.97 -4.14 5.67
C ALA A 97 13.32 -5.49 5.33
N GLU A 98 12.55 -6.06 6.26
CA GLU A 98 11.80 -7.31 6.02
C GLU A 98 10.78 -7.18 4.89
N LEU A 99 10.00 -6.09 4.86
CA LEU A 99 9.00 -5.88 3.81
C LEU A 99 9.63 -5.62 2.44
N VAL A 100 10.77 -4.92 2.40
CA VAL A 100 11.54 -4.76 1.16
C VAL A 100 12.05 -6.11 0.66
N MET A 101 12.53 -7.00 1.55
CA MET A 101 12.91 -8.36 1.17
C MET A 101 11.72 -9.19 0.68
N GLN A 102 10.55 -9.06 1.31
CA GLN A 102 9.32 -9.72 0.86
C GLN A 102 8.89 -9.22 -0.53
N LEU A 103 9.02 -7.91 -0.77
CA LEU A 103 8.78 -7.32 -2.10
C LEU A 103 9.76 -7.89 -3.13
N HIS A 104 11.03 -8.08 -2.77
CA HIS A 104 12.02 -8.74 -3.64
C HIS A 104 11.58 -10.15 -4.00
N SER A 105 11.24 -10.95 -2.99
CA SER A 105 10.78 -12.33 -3.20
C SER A 105 9.49 -12.42 -4.01
N TRP A 106 8.56 -11.48 -3.81
CA TRP A 106 7.36 -11.38 -4.64
C TRP A 106 7.71 -11.11 -6.10
N GLN A 107 8.55 -10.10 -6.37
CA GLN A 107 8.92 -9.72 -7.73
C GLN A 107 9.68 -10.85 -8.43
N GLU A 108 10.58 -11.54 -7.73
CA GLU A 108 11.29 -12.71 -8.26
C GLU A 108 10.33 -13.81 -8.72
N ARG A 109 9.32 -14.15 -7.89
CA ARG A 109 8.29 -15.13 -8.25
C ARG A 109 7.47 -14.68 -9.46
N PHE A 110 7.05 -13.41 -9.47
CA PHE A 110 6.34 -12.83 -10.61
C PHE A 110 7.17 -12.94 -11.90
N LEU A 111 8.48 -12.68 -11.84
CA LEU A 111 9.38 -12.75 -12.98
C LEU A 111 9.60 -14.19 -13.47
N ILE A 112 9.68 -15.17 -12.58
CA ILE A 112 9.74 -16.60 -12.92
C ILE A 112 8.49 -17.01 -13.72
N GLU A 113 7.33 -16.53 -13.29
CA GLU A 113 6.04 -16.83 -13.90
C GLU A 113 5.67 -15.87 -15.04
N TRP A 114 6.51 -14.87 -15.32
CA TRP A 114 6.23 -13.81 -16.28
C TRP A 114 5.84 -14.32 -17.67
N PRO A 115 6.46 -15.36 -18.26
CA PRO A 115 6.04 -15.86 -19.57
C PRO A 115 4.58 -16.32 -19.61
N GLN A 116 4.09 -16.93 -18.52
CA GLN A 116 2.71 -17.35 -18.38
C GLN A 116 1.80 -16.13 -18.24
N HIS A 117 2.12 -15.24 -17.29
CA HIS A 117 1.36 -14.00 -17.06
C HIS A 117 1.27 -13.12 -18.32
N HIS A 118 2.37 -13.00 -19.08
CA HIS A 118 2.46 -12.26 -20.34
C HIS A 118 1.66 -12.93 -21.47
N THR A 119 1.65 -14.26 -21.53
CA THR A 119 0.82 -15.00 -22.50
C THR A 119 -0.66 -14.79 -22.21
N ASP A 120 -1.07 -14.89 -20.95
CA ASP A 120 -2.44 -14.66 -20.51
C ASP A 120 -2.89 -13.21 -20.75
N TRP A 121 -2.00 -12.25 -20.49
CA TRP A 121 -2.20 -10.83 -20.80
C TRP A 121 -2.49 -10.57 -22.28
N ASN A 122 -1.71 -11.19 -23.17
CA ASN A 122 -1.85 -11.01 -24.62
C ASN A 122 -3.05 -11.76 -25.20
N ASN A 123 -3.31 -12.99 -24.77
CA ASN A 123 -4.40 -13.83 -25.25
C ASN A 123 -5.78 -13.25 -24.93
N ASN A 124 -5.90 -12.49 -23.83
CA ASN A 124 -7.12 -11.77 -23.46
C ASN A 124 -7.34 -10.43 -24.24
N ARG A 125 -6.82 -10.36 -25.49
CA ARG A 125 -6.77 -9.18 -26.38
C ARG A 125 -6.32 -7.92 -25.63
N GLY A 126 -5.07 -7.94 -25.14
CA GLY A 126 -4.35 -6.76 -24.65
C GLY A 126 -4.78 -6.30 -23.26
N GLY A 127 -4.99 -7.24 -22.34
CA GLY A 127 -5.47 -6.95 -21.00
C GLY A 127 -6.92 -6.48 -20.96
N TYR A 128 -7.51 -5.85 -21.99
CA TYR A 128 -8.79 -5.12 -21.88
C TYR A 128 -9.99 -5.93 -21.36
N LYS A 129 -10.05 -7.25 -21.62
CA LYS A 129 -11.12 -8.10 -21.08
C LYS A 129 -10.82 -8.56 -19.64
N SER A 130 -9.60 -9.04 -19.38
CA SER A 130 -9.15 -9.36 -18.02
C SER A 130 -8.99 -8.12 -17.15
N LEU A 131 -8.91 -6.94 -17.74
CA LEU A 131 -8.81 -5.62 -17.13
C LEU A 131 -10.18 -5.03 -17.00
N ARG A 132 -11.19 -5.33 -17.83
CA ARG A 132 -12.57 -5.04 -17.45
C ARG A 132 -13.03 -5.99 -16.35
N ASP A 133 -12.63 -7.25 -16.34
CA ASP A 133 -12.95 -8.20 -15.27
C ASP A 133 -12.11 -7.94 -14.00
N ALA A 134 -10.81 -7.65 -14.12
CA ALA A 134 -9.96 -7.20 -13.03
C ALA A 134 -10.24 -5.77 -12.63
N VAL A 135 -10.70 -4.88 -13.52
CA VAL A 135 -11.23 -3.57 -13.12
C VAL A 135 -12.62 -3.74 -12.60
N ASP A 136 -13.45 -4.72 -12.91
CA ASP A 136 -14.77 -4.92 -12.29
C ASP A 136 -14.59 -5.52 -10.87
N GLU A 137 -13.66 -6.46 -10.67
CA GLU A 137 -13.24 -6.99 -9.36
C GLU A 137 -12.38 -6.00 -8.57
N CYS A 138 -11.43 -5.33 -9.24
CA CYS A 138 -10.77 -4.15 -8.68
C CYS A 138 -11.67 -2.92 -8.79
N THR A 139 -12.92 -2.92 -9.25
CA THR A 139 -13.70 -1.65 -9.36
C THR A 139 -14.00 -1.22 -7.94
N ILE A 140 -14.23 -2.17 -7.05
CA ILE A 140 -14.33 -1.94 -5.61
C ILE A 140 -13.00 -1.39 -5.04
N ALA A 141 -11.84 -1.72 -5.63
CA ALA A 141 -10.50 -1.28 -5.20
C ALA A 141 -9.92 -0.04 -5.93
N THR A 142 -10.39 0.26 -7.15
CA THR A 142 -9.88 1.24 -8.12
C THR A 142 -10.94 2.26 -8.54
N CYS A 143 -12.19 2.14 -8.06
CA CYS A 143 -13.23 3.17 -8.17
C CYS A 143 -12.79 4.54 -7.66
N HIS A 144 -11.65 4.62 -6.98
CA HIS A 144 -11.07 5.82 -6.42
C HIS A 144 -9.87 6.40 -7.20
N ILE A 145 -9.47 5.80 -8.32
CA ILE A 145 -8.38 6.34 -9.17
C ILE A 145 -8.95 7.44 -10.06
N THR A 146 -8.82 8.68 -9.60
CA THR A 146 -9.13 9.87 -10.40
C THR A 146 -7.87 10.36 -11.15
N PRO A 147 -8.03 11.18 -12.20
CA PRO A 147 -6.90 11.90 -12.80
C PRO A 147 -6.05 12.65 -11.76
N SER A 148 -6.69 13.31 -10.78
CA SER A 148 -5.99 14.01 -9.71
C SER A 148 -5.20 13.06 -8.82
N PHE A 149 -5.76 11.90 -8.46
CA PHE A 149 -5.05 10.91 -7.64
C PHE A 149 -3.76 10.41 -8.30
N LEU A 150 -3.78 10.17 -9.63
CA LEU A 150 -2.59 9.75 -10.36
C LEU A 150 -1.49 10.82 -10.43
N THR A 151 -1.87 12.10 -10.39
CA THR A 151 -0.91 13.21 -10.40
C THR A 151 -0.42 13.60 -9.01
N GLU A 152 -1.21 13.33 -7.97
CA GLU A 152 -0.95 13.75 -6.59
C GLU A 152 -0.32 12.65 -5.73
N VAL A 153 -0.38 11.39 -6.16
CA VAL A 153 0.24 10.27 -5.45
C VAL A 153 1.75 10.50 -5.29
N PRO A 154 2.35 10.25 -4.10
CA PRO A 154 3.76 10.55 -3.85
C PRO A 154 4.73 9.88 -4.84
N PHE A 155 4.38 8.71 -5.36
CA PHE A 155 5.19 7.99 -6.33
C PHE A 155 5.28 8.67 -7.70
N ALA A 156 4.28 9.46 -8.10
CA ALA A 156 4.30 10.19 -9.37
C ALA A 156 5.38 11.28 -9.42
N ALA A 157 5.80 11.77 -8.25
CA ALA A 157 6.87 12.76 -8.13
C ALA A 157 8.29 12.15 -8.19
N LEU A 158 8.41 10.81 -8.14
CA LEU A 158 9.71 10.14 -8.17
C LEU A 158 10.17 9.94 -9.63
N ALA A 159 11.34 10.45 -9.98
CA ALA A 159 11.89 10.35 -11.33
C ALA A 159 12.01 8.89 -11.82
N VAL A 160 12.33 7.96 -10.92
CA VAL A 160 12.40 6.52 -11.24
C VAL A 160 11.05 5.95 -11.68
N CYS A 161 9.94 6.50 -11.19
CA CYS A 161 8.58 6.09 -11.55
C CYS A 161 8.07 6.77 -12.83
N ALA A 162 8.85 7.63 -13.50
CA ALA A 162 8.41 8.34 -14.68
C ALA A 162 7.82 7.43 -15.78
N PRO A 163 8.36 6.21 -16.05
CA PRO A 163 7.74 5.30 -17.01
C PRO A 163 6.32 4.86 -16.62
N LEU A 164 6.06 4.66 -15.32
CA LEU A 164 4.77 4.22 -14.79
C LEU A 164 3.69 5.30 -14.90
N PHE A 165 4.07 6.56 -14.67
CA PHE A 165 3.18 7.73 -14.63
C PHE A 165 3.22 8.60 -15.90
N SER A 166 3.87 8.13 -16.96
CA SER A 166 3.96 8.89 -18.21
C SER A 166 2.61 8.98 -18.94
N ALA A 167 2.46 9.98 -19.82
CA ALA A 167 1.24 10.21 -20.60
C ALA A 167 0.88 9.06 -21.56
N ALA A 168 1.84 8.19 -21.89
CA ALA A 168 1.64 6.98 -22.67
C ALA A 168 1.90 5.70 -21.85
N GLY A 169 2.01 5.85 -20.53
CA GLY A 169 2.37 4.78 -19.60
C GLY A 169 1.17 4.10 -18.97
N PRO A 170 1.43 3.11 -18.09
CA PRO A 170 0.39 2.33 -17.42
C PRO A 170 -0.66 3.16 -16.68
N ALA A 171 -0.28 4.33 -16.13
CA ALA A 171 -1.21 5.21 -15.43
C ALA A 171 -2.25 5.85 -16.37
N ALA A 172 -1.85 6.25 -17.58
CA ALA A 172 -2.75 6.81 -18.57
C ALA A 172 -3.77 5.75 -19.05
N GLU A 173 -3.36 4.50 -19.19
CA GLU A 173 -4.26 3.39 -19.53
C GLU A 173 -5.34 3.15 -18.47
N LEU A 174 -5.01 3.30 -17.18
CA LEU A 174 -5.98 3.16 -16.08
C LEU A 174 -7.06 4.25 -16.11
N LEU A 175 -6.74 5.47 -16.54
CA LEU A 175 -7.71 6.57 -16.65
C LEU A 175 -8.78 6.33 -17.72
N HIS A 176 -8.45 5.57 -18.76
CA HIS A 176 -9.42 5.23 -19.79
C HIS A 176 -10.48 4.22 -19.33
N VAL A 177 -10.27 3.58 -18.18
CA VAL A 177 -11.12 2.49 -17.67
C VAL A 177 -11.80 2.83 -16.34
N ALA A 178 -11.30 3.81 -15.59
CA ALA A 178 -11.93 4.28 -14.37
C ALA A 178 -13.24 5.05 -14.66
N SER A 179 -14.38 4.57 -14.13
CA SER A 179 -15.65 5.31 -14.15
C SER A 179 -15.87 6.04 -12.80
N ALA A 180 -16.25 7.32 -12.87
CA ALA A 180 -16.33 8.21 -11.72
C ALA A 180 -17.56 8.01 -10.82
N GLU A 181 -18.53 7.18 -11.21
CA GLU A 181 -19.88 7.16 -10.61
C GLU A 181 -20.01 6.33 -9.31
N ARG A 182 -18.96 5.61 -8.86
CA ARG A 182 -19.03 4.69 -7.70
C ARG A 182 -18.27 5.14 -6.43
N LEU A 183 -17.76 6.37 -6.42
CA LEU A 183 -16.88 6.93 -5.39
C LEU A 183 -17.53 7.08 -4.01
N ASP A 184 -18.79 7.56 -3.96
CA ASP A 184 -19.46 7.93 -2.71
C ASP A 184 -20.04 6.72 -1.95
N GLU A 185 -20.36 5.63 -2.66
CA GLU A 185 -20.98 4.45 -2.07
C GLU A 185 -20.01 3.60 -1.24
N VAL A 186 -18.77 3.41 -1.71
CA VAL A 186 -17.76 2.59 -1.03
C VAL A 186 -17.19 3.31 0.21
N GLY A 187 -16.99 4.63 0.14
CA GLY A 187 -16.58 5.42 1.30
C GLY A 187 -17.60 5.36 2.44
N ALA A 188 -18.88 5.49 2.09
CA ALA A 188 -19.98 5.40 3.05
C ALA A 188 -20.14 3.99 3.66
N LEU A 189 -19.98 2.93 2.87
CA LEU A 189 -20.03 1.53 3.35
C LEU A 189 -18.89 1.21 4.33
N VAL A 190 -17.68 1.70 4.05
CA VAL A 190 -16.53 1.50 4.94
C VAL A 190 -16.74 2.22 6.28
N GLU A 191 -17.26 3.45 6.28
CA GLU A 191 -17.59 4.17 7.52
C GLU A 191 -18.72 3.49 8.32
N GLN A 192 -19.73 2.91 7.66
CA GLN A 192 -20.83 2.20 8.31
C GLN A 192 -20.41 0.90 9.03
N MET A 193 -19.44 0.15 8.48
CA MET A 193 -19.07 -1.16 9.02
C MET A 193 -18.14 -1.12 10.24
N ASN A 194 -17.48 0.01 10.51
CA ASN A 194 -16.59 0.12 11.66
C ASN A 194 -16.51 1.60 12.09
N PRO A 195 -17.48 2.12 12.86
CA PRO A 195 -17.54 3.54 13.16
C PRO A 195 -16.31 3.97 13.99
N ALA A 196 -15.59 4.98 13.52
CA ALA A 196 -14.53 5.63 14.29
C ALA A 196 -15.16 6.76 15.11
N GLU A 197 -15.25 6.56 16.43
CA GLU A 197 -15.97 7.46 17.35
C GLU A 197 -15.23 8.80 17.57
N THR A 198 -13.92 8.85 17.34
CA THR A 198 -13.10 10.05 17.52
C THR A 198 -12.63 10.65 16.19
N THR A 199 -12.32 11.94 16.19
CA THR A 199 -11.79 12.65 15.01
C THR A 199 -10.41 12.11 14.62
N GLU A 200 -9.59 11.77 15.60
CA GLU A 200 -8.25 11.21 15.44
C GLU A 200 -8.29 9.80 14.80
N ALA A 201 -9.26 8.97 15.22
CA ALA A 201 -9.46 7.65 14.64
C ALA A 201 -9.98 7.73 13.20
N ARG A 202 -10.87 8.68 12.90
CA ARG A 202 -11.35 8.94 11.53
C ARG A 202 -10.21 9.40 10.61
N GLU A 203 -9.38 10.33 11.07
CA GLU A 203 -8.25 10.82 10.30
C GLU A 203 -7.19 9.74 10.07
N THR A 204 -6.84 8.96 11.10
CA THR A 204 -5.92 7.82 10.98
C THR A 204 -6.43 6.81 9.96
N ARG A 205 -7.73 6.50 9.99
CA ARG A 205 -8.37 5.59 9.02
C ARG A 205 -8.27 6.14 7.61
N ARG A 206 -8.57 7.42 7.42
CA ARG A 206 -8.45 8.09 6.13
C ARG A 206 -7.02 7.99 5.60
N GLN A 207 -6.01 8.23 6.44
CA GLN A 207 -4.61 8.11 6.08
C GLN A 207 -4.22 6.68 5.69
N LEU A 208 -4.68 5.66 6.43
CA LEU A 208 -4.45 4.24 6.10
C LEU A 208 -5.06 3.85 4.76
N LEU A 209 -6.30 4.30 4.50
CA LEU A 209 -6.98 4.07 3.23
C LEU A 209 -6.23 4.72 2.07
N LEU A 210 -5.86 5.98 2.20
CA LEU A 210 -5.11 6.71 1.18
C LEU A 210 -3.75 6.08 0.94
N SER A 211 -2.93 5.93 1.98
CA SER A 211 -1.60 5.31 1.90
C SER A 211 -1.66 3.92 1.25
N ARG A 212 -2.62 3.08 1.65
CA ARG A 212 -2.77 1.75 1.04
C ARG A 212 -3.13 1.83 -0.45
N ARG A 213 -3.98 2.77 -0.86
CA ARG A 213 -4.29 2.99 -2.28
C ARG A 213 -3.04 3.39 -3.07
N GLU A 214 -2.20 4.25 -2.51
CA GLU A 214 -0.95 4.68 -3.15
C GLU A 214 0.00 3.49 -3.37
N TRP A 215 0.18 2.63 -2.35
CA TRP A 215 1.01 1.43 -2.45
C TRP A 215 0.47 0.42 -3.45
N ARG A 216 -0.84 0.16 -3.44
CA ARG A 216 -1.49 -0.74 -4.40
C ARG A 216 -1.35 -0.21 -5.83
N LEU A 217 -1.54 1.11 -6.01
CA LEU A 217 -1.37 1.74 -7.31
C LEU A 217 0.05 1.54 -7.85
N LEU A 218 1.08 1.76 -7.02
CA LEU A 218 2.48 1.53 -7.44
C LEU A 218 2.71 0.10 -7.93
N LEU A 219 2.29 -0.90 -7.16
CA LEU A 219 2.45 -2.31 -7.52
C LEU A 219 1.68 -2.65 -8.79
N LEU A 220 0.44 -2.19 -8.90
CA LEU A 220 -0.40 -2.40 -10.07
C LEU A 220 0.23 -1.81 -11.33
N LEU A 221 0.68 -0.55 -11.27
CA LEU A 221 1.33 0.12 -12.40
C LEU A 221 2.60 -0.61 -12.82
N TRP A 222 3.39 -1.11 -11.86
CA TRP A 222 4.58 -1.87 -12.17
C TRP A 222 4.27 -3.22 -12.85
N VAL A 223 3.27 -3.98 -12.36
CA VAL A 223 2.83 -5.23 -13.00
C VAL A 223 2.39 -4.97 -14.43
N ARG A 224 1.56 -3.94 -14.64
CA ARG A 224 1.12 -3.54 -15.98
C ARG A 224 2.28 -3.17 -16.89
N TYR A 225 3.21 -2.37 -16.38
CA TYR A 225 4.43 -2.03 -17.10
C TYR A 225 5.17 -3.30 -17.53
N ALA A 226 5.47 -4.19 -16.59
CA ALA A 226 6.18 -5.44 -16.85
C ALA A 226 5.48 -6.33 -17.87
N LEU A 227 4.15 -6.42 -17.85
CA LEU A 227 3.36 -7.21 -18.81
C LEU A 227 3.18 -6.53 -20.17
N SER A 228 3.36 -5.21 -20.25
CA SER A 228 3.33 -4.48 -21.52
C SER A 228 4.62 -4.63 -22.34
N LEU A 229 5.71 -5.07 -21.71
CA LEU A 229 7.00 -5.24 -22.36
C LEU A 229 6.96 -6.43 -23.33
N ARG A 230 7.55 -6.23 -24.52
CA ARG A 230 7.65 -7.30 -25.53
C ARG A 230 8.56 -8.45 -25.12
N ASN A 231 9.52 -8.17 -24.23
CA ASN A 231 10.50 -9.10 -23.71
C ASN A 231 10.41 -9.11 -22.18
N PRO A 232 10.95 -10.15 -21.50
CA PRO A 232 11.04 -10.15 -20.05
C PRO A 232 11.64 -8.84 -19.51
N PRO A 233 11.14 -8.32 -18.37
CA PRO A 233 11.67 -7.11 -17.75
C PRO A 233 13.19 -7.18 -17.59
N SER A 234 13.87 -6.11 -17.99
CA SER A 234 15.31 -5.98 -17.78
C SER A 234 15.62 -5.77 -16.30
N GLN A 235 16.90 -5.90 -15.91
CA GLN A 235 17.32 -5.58 -14.54
C GLN A 235 16.90 -4.15 -14.12
N GLY A 236 16.97 -3.19 -15.05
CA GLY A 236 16.57 -1.80 -14.80
C GLY A 236 15.06 -1.67 -14.50
N ASP A 237 14.24 -2.43 -15.23
CA ASP A 237 12.78 -2.47 -15.03
C ASP A 237 12.41 -3.07 -13.67
N CYS A 238 13.16 -4.09 -13.24
CA CYS A 238 12.99 -4.71 -11.93
C CYS A 238 13.41 -3.77 -10.79
N THR A 239 14.54 -3.05 -10.95
CA THR A 239 15.04 -2.13 -9.93
C THR A 239 14.14 -0.93 -9.68
N MET A 240 13.36 -0.51 -10.68
CA MET A 240 12.45 0.62 -10.60
C MET A 240 11.53 0.57 -9.37
N LEU A 241 10.90 -0.59 -9.14
CA LEU A 241 9.97 -0.76 -8.03
C LEU A 241 10.68 -0.64 -6.67
N PHE A 242 11.84 -1.29 -6.53
CA PHE A 242 12.61 -1.25 -5.29
C PHE A 242 13.16 0.14 -5.00
N GLU A 243 13.69 0.81 -6.01
CA GLU A 243 14.22 2.16 -5.87
C GLU A 243 13.10 3.13 -5.49
N ALA A 244 11.92 3.02 -6.11
CA ALA A 244 10.75 3.81 -5.72
C ALA A 244 10.36 3.61 -4.24
N VAL A 245 10.25 2.34 -3.81
CA VAL A 245 9.94 1.99 -2.42
C VAL A 245 11.02 2.53 -1.47
N GLN A 246 12.29 2.29 -1.77
CA GLN A 246 13.40 2.73 -0.94
C GLN A 246 13.48 4.25 -0.84
N LEU A 247 13.33 4.98 -1.94
CA LEU A 247 13.33 6.44 -1.94
C LEU A 247 12.19 6.99 -1.07
N TYR A 248 10.99 6.44 -1.21
CA TYR A 248 9.83 6.87 -0.43
C TYR A 248 10.03 6.62 1.08
N LEU A 249 10.47 5.41 1.46
CA LEU A 249 10.77 5.09 2.86
C LEU A 249 11.92 5.97 3.41
N CYS A 250 12.98 6.18 2.64
CA CYS A 250 14.09 7.07 3.02
C CYS A 250 13.63 8.50 3.27
N GLN A 251 12.77 9.06 2.41
CA GLN A 251 12.21 10.40 2.60
C GLN A 251 11.37 10.48 3.89
N GLY A 252 10.58 9.45 4.17
CA GLY A 252 9.83 9.31 5.43
C GLY A 252 10.73 9.31 6.66
N ARG A 253 11.75 8.46 6.68
CA ARG A 253 12.76 8.40 7.76
C ARG A 253 13.48 9.73 7.94
N ALA A 254 13.92 10.35 6.84
CA ALA A 254 14.61 11.63 6.87
C ALA A 254 13.72 12.76 7.42
N ARG A 255 12.41 12.75 7.12
CA ARG A 255 11.45 13.68 7.73
C ARG A 255 11.33 13.45 9.23
N PHE A 256 11.17 12.20 9.66
CA PHE A 256 11.06 11.85 11.08
C PHE A 256 12.30 12.29 11.87
N HIS A 257 13.50 11.93 11.42
CA HIS A 257 14.73 12.29 12.13
C HIS A 257 14.99 13.79 12.18
N ARG A 258 14.57 14.55 11.16
CA ARG A 258 14.63 16.02 11.23
C ARG A 258 13.76 16.57 12.35
N LEU A 259 12.55 16.05 12.52
CA LEU A 259 11.63 16.49 13.57
C LEU A 259 12.14 16.13 14.96
N VAL A 260 12.71 14.93 15.14
CA VAL A 260 13.31 14.54 16.42
C VAL A 260 14.52 15.40 16.80
N ARG A 261 15.27 15.92 15.80
CA ARG A 261 16.50 16.72 16.01
C ARG A 261 16.28 18.23 16.05
N ALA A 262 15.09 18.73 15.73
CA ALA A 262 14.83 20.17 15.55
C ALA A 262 14.68 20.96 16.87
N THR A 263 15.16 20.41 17.99
CA THR A 263 15.12 20.97 19.34
C THR A 263 16.45 20.72 20.04
#